data_AF-A0A2P4YL07-F1
#
_entry.id   AF-A0A2P4YL07-F1
#
_cell.length_a   1.000
_cell.length_b   1.000
_cell.length_c   1.000
_cell.angle_alpha   90.00
_cell.angle_beta   90.00
_cell.angle_gamma   90.00
#
_symmetry.space_group_name_H-M   'P 1'
#
loop_
_entity.id
_entity.type
_entity.pdbx_description
1 polymer ?
#
loop_
_entity_poly.entity_id
_entity_poly.type
_entity_poly.pdbx_seq_one_letter_code
_entity_poly.pdbx_strand_id
1 'polypeptide(L)'
;MAVGSLGDSFAPTGTFGCFNKRERFESIMLNLHFSDNIALAASTDKTWKVRPVVEILRHWLVNNPYYRFDETIIPSWNTYNPMHQFVKDKPPPLEGQAIHVVLCADNVLPQTSV
;
A
#
# COMPACT_ATOMS: atom_id res chain seq x y z
N MET A 1 35.18 24.41 7.37
CA MET A 1 33.87 24.79 7.93
C MET A 1 32.84 23.82 7.40
N ALA A 2 32.15 23.10 8.28
CA ALA A 2 31.06 22.22 7.91
C ALA A 2 29.81 23.07 7.62
N VAL A 3 29.15 22.79 6.50
CA VAL A 3 27.77 23.24 6.26
C VAL A 3 26.95 21.96 6.11
N GLY A 4 26.25 21.61 7.19
CA GLY A 4 25.15 20.66 7.13
C GLY A 4 23.94 21.36 6.53
N SER A 5 23.30 20.70 5.56
CA SER A 5 21.95 21.04 5.10
C SER A 5 21.22 19.71 4.89
N LEU A 6 20.35 19.40 5.84
CA LEU A 6 19.38 18.32 5.78
C LEU A 6 18.16 18.82 4.99
N GLY A 7 17.81 18.19 3.88
CA GLY A 7 16.55 18.50 3.20
C GLY A 7 16.55 18.11 1.73
N ASP A 8 16.48 16.81 1.45
CA ASP A 8 15.61 16.20 0.43
C ASP A 8 15.96 14.72 0.33
N SER A 9 15.15 13.90 0.98
CA SER A 9 15.31 12.44 1.14
C SER A 9 15.02 11.67 -0.15
N PHE A 10 15.23 12.27 -1.32
CA PHE A 10 15.05 11.58 -2.58
C PHE A 10 16.40 11.05 -3.04
N ALA A 11 16.52 9.72 -3.08
CA ALA A 11 17.72 9.10 -3.62
C ALA A 11 17.91 9.60 -5.07
N PRO A 12 19.11 10.10 -5.45
CA PRO A 12 19.35 10.59 -6.80
C PRO A 12 18.96 9.55 -7.85
N THR A 13 18.42 9.98 -8.99
CA THR A 13 18.02 9.08 -10.09
C THR A 13 19.16 8.11 -10.42
N GLY A 14 18.88 6.80 -10.43
CA GLY A 14 19.88 5.76 -10.73
C GLY A 14 20.60 5.15 -9.52
N THR A 15 20.28 5.58 -8.29
CA THR A 15 20.91 4.99 -7.07
C THR A 15 20.31 3.66 -6.61
N PHE A 16 19.16 3.22 -7.15
CA PHE A 16 18.55 1.94 -6.76
C PHE A 16 19.49 0.74 -6.99
N GLY A 17 20.34 0.80 -8.02
CA GLY A 17 21.34 -0.22 -8.34
C GLY A 17 22.38 -0.43 -7.23
N CYS A 18 22.58 0.54 -6.34
CA CYS A 18 23.47 0.42 -5.18
C CYS A 18 22.90 -0.53 -4.10
N PHE A 19 21.57 -0.68 -4.06
CA PHE A 19 20.88 -1.54 -3.08
C PHE A 19 20.56 -2.91 -3.65
N ASN A 20 20.12 -2.97 -4.92
CA ASN A 20 19.76 -4.22 -5.55
C ASN A 20 20.03 -4.18 -7.06
N LYS A 21 20.60 -5.28 -7.57
CA LYS A 21 20.71 -5.46 -9.03
C LYS A 21 19.32 -5.59 -9.62
N ARG A 22 19.13 -5.05 -10.81
CA ARG A 22 17.84 -5.03 -11.51
C ARG A 22 17.25 -6.44 -11.64
N GLU A 23 18.07 -7.40 -12.06
CA GLU A 23 17.62 -8.78 -12.30
C GLU A 23 17.14 -9.45 -11.01
N ARG A 24 17.84 -9.20 -9.90
CA ARG A 24 17.46 -9.72 -8.58
C ARG A 24 16.16 -9.07 -8.10
N PHE A 25 16.00 -7.76 -8.28
CA PHE A 25 14.77 -7.07 -7.93
C PHE A 25 13.56 -7.60 -8.71
N GLU A 26 13.68 -7.73 -10.04
CA GLU A 26 12.62 -8.29 -10.89
C GLU A 26 12.24 -9.70 -10.46
N SER A 27 13.24 -10.55 -10.14
CA SER A 27 13.00 -11.90 -9.63
C SER A 27 12.24 -11.90 -8.29
N ILE A 28 12.61 -11.03 -7.35
CA ILE A 28 11.90 -10.91 -6.06
C ILE A 28 10.46 -10.45 -6.27
N MET A 29 10.25 -9.41 -7.09
CA MET A 29 8.93 -8.84 -7.34
C MET A 29 7.97 -9.83 -8.01
N LEU A 30 8.46 -10.70 -8.89
CA LEU A 30 7.65 -11.72 -9.55
C LEU A 30 7.28 -12.90 -8.63
N ASN A 31 8.06 -13.16 -7.58
CA ASN A 31 7.88 -14.30 -6.69
C ASN A 31 7.45 -13.89 -5.27
N LEU A 32 6.94 -12.67 -5.10
CA LEU A 32 6.49 -12.18 -3.80
C LEU A 32 5.11 -12.75 -3.46
N HIS A 33 5.06 -13.61 -2.44
CA HIS A 33 3.82 -14.22 -1.94
C HIS A 33 3.64 -13.92 -0.45
N PHE A 34 2.46 -13.44 -0.05
CA PHE A 34 2.13 -13.19 1.36
C PHE A 34 1.33 -14.34 2.00
N SER A 35 0.72 -15.20 1.18
CA SER A 35 -0.12 -16.32 1.62
C SER A 35 0.15 -17.56 0.78
N ASP A 36 -0.14 -18.74 1.33
CA ASP A 36 -0.01 -20.03 0.64
C ASP A 36 -1.16 -20.24 -0.38
N ASN A 37 -0.81 -20.48 -1.65
CA ASN A 37 -1.75 -20.76 -2.74
C ASN A 37 -2.58 -22.05 -2.55
N ILE A 38 -2.17 -22.95 -1.67
CA ILE A 38 -2.86 -24.21 -1.39
C ILE A 38 -3.81 -24.07 -0.19
N ALA A 39 -3.79 -22.91 0.50
CA ALA A 39 -4.65 -22.69 1.66
C ALA A 39 -6.14 -22.82 1.29
N LEU A 40 -6.92 -23.46 2.17
CA LEU A 40 -8.37 -23.63 1.98
C LEU A 40 -9.09 -22.30 1.76
N ALA A 41 -8.60 -21.23 2.39
CA ALA A 41 -9.09 -19.86 2.25
C ALA A 41 -9.04 -19.35 0.79
N ALA A 42 -8.19 -19.93 -0.06
CA ALA A 42 -8.12 -19.57 -1.48
C ALA A 42 -9.45 -19.82 -2.22
N SER A 43 -10.27 -20.74 -1.74
CA SER A 43 -11.58 -21.06 -2.32
C SER A 43 -12.71 -20.15 -1.83
N THR A 44 -12.58 -19.54 -0.65
CA THR A 44 -13.67 -18.84 0.02
C THR A 44 -13.47 -17.34 0.12
N ASP A 45 -12.24 -16.87 0.30
CA ASP A 45 -11.91 -15.46 0.52
C ASP A 45 -11.25 -14.85 -0.72
N LYS A 46 -11.92 -13.90 -1.39
CA LYS A 46 -11.38 -13.22 -2.59
C LYS A 46 -10.07 -12.46 -2.34
N THR A 47 -9.78 -12.10 -1.09
CA THR A 47 -8.60 -11.33 -0.67
C THR A 47 -7.56 -12.15 0.08
N TRP A 48 -7.69 -13.48 0.06
CA TRP A 48 -6.84 -14.41 0.82
C TRP A 48 -5.34 -14.17 0.60
N LYS A 49 -4.93 -13.73 -0.60
CA LYS A 49 -3.54 -13.46 -0.98
C LYS A 49 -2.88 -12.33 -0.21
N VAL A 50 -3.64 -11.36 0.29
CA VAL A 50 -3.14 -10.19 1.03
C VAL A 50 -3.68 -10.13 2.46
N ARG A 51 -4.53 -11.09 2.84
CA ARG A 51 -5.16 -11.17 4.15
C ARG A 51 -4.19 -10.98 5.32
N PRO A 52 -3.01 -11.64 5.36
CA PRO A 52 -2.07 -11.47 6.48
C PRO A 52 -1.57 -10.04 6.62
N VAL A 53 -1.29 -9.37 5.49
CA VAL A 53 -0.83 -7.97 5.49
C VAL A 53 -1.94 -7.05 5.99
N VAL A 54 -3.18 -7.26 5.51
CA VAL A 54 -4.33 -6.46 5.93
C VAL A 54 -4.64 -6.64 7.41
N GLU A 55 -4.53 -7.85 7.95
CA GLU A 55 -4.76 -8.11 9.38
C GLU A 55 -3.74 -7.42 10.27
N ILE A 56 -2.46 -7.45 9.89
CA ILE A 56 -1.40 -6.72 10.58
C ILE A 56 -1.70 -5.22 10.54
N LEU A 57 -1.95 -4.66 9.36
CA LEU A 57 -2.27 -3.23 9.21
C LEU A 57 -3.50 -2.84 10.03
N ARG A 58 -4.55 -3.66 10.00
CA ARG A 58 -5.76 -3.44 10.79
C ARG A 58 -5.45 -3.40 12.28
N HIS A 59 -4.65 -4.34 12.79
CA HIS A 59 -4.26 -4.39 14.19
C HIS A 59 -3.53 -3.11 14.65
N TRP A 60 -2.62 -2.59 13.83
CA TRP A 60 -1.85 -1.39 14.17
C TRP A 60 -2.62 -0.09 13.98
N LEU A 61 -3.47 -0.01 12.96
CA LEU A 61 -4.04 1.25 12.49
C LEU A 61 -5.48 1.46 12.98
N VAL A 62 -6.33 0.41 13.00
CA VAL A 62 -7.74 0.54 13.44
C VAL A 62 -7.84 0.78 14.95
N ASN A 63 -6.93 0.21 15.73
CA ASN A 63 -6.94 0.39 17.18
C ASN A 63 -6.35 1.74 17.62
N ASN A 64 -5.87 2.55 16.68
CA ASN A 64 -5.19 3.79 16.98
C ASN A 64 -6.09 5.00 16.59
N PRO A 65 -6.48 5.85 17.57
CA PRO A 65 -7.43 6.94 17.36
C PRO A 65 -6.92 8.07 16.45
N TYR A 66 -5.63 8.08 16.12
CA TYR A 66 -5.03 9.09 15.23
C TYR A 66 -5.22 8.78 13.74
N TYR A 67 -5.66 7.57 13.39
CA TYR A 67 -5.87 7.19 11.99
C TYR A 67 -7.36 7.14 11.63
N ARG A 68 -7.71 7.86 10.56
CA ARG A 68 -9.02 7.75 9.91
C ARG A 68 -8.88 6.98 8.60
N PHE A 69 -9.84 6.07 8.36
CA PHE A 69 -9.95 5.33 7.11
C PHE A 69 -10.83 6.08 6.12
N ASP A 70 -10.34 6.22 4.88
CA ASP A 70 -11.12 6.70 3.75
C ASP A 70 -10.95 5.75 2.55
N GLU A 71 -11.82 5.91 1.55
CA GLU A 71 -11.86 5.11 0.34
C GLU A 71 -10.91 5.65 -0.73
N THR A 72 -10.05 4.77 -1.25
CA THR A 72 -9.22 5.07 -2.42
C THR A 72 -9.47 4.10 -3.54
N ILE A 73 -9.00 4.46 -4.74
CA ILE A 73 -8.99 3.57 -5.89
C ILE A 73 -7.56 3.22 -6.18
N ILE A 74 -7.26 1.92 -6.15
CA ILE A 74 -5.98 1.41 -6.61
C ILE A 74 -6.20 0.94 -8.05
N PRO A 75 -5.64 1.65 -9.05
CA PRO A 75 -5.81 1.26 -10.43
C PRO A 75 -5.19 -0.12 -10.67
N SER A 76 -5.90 -0.96 -11.41
CA SER A 76 -5.42 -2.28 -11.78
C SER A 76 -6.02 -2.69 -13.12
N TRP A 77 -5.17 -2.92 -14.11
CA TRP A 77 -5.58 -3.44 -15.42
C TRP A 77 -5.71 -4.96 -15.47
N ASN A 78 -5.56 -5.63 -14.33
CA ASN A 78 -5.60 -7.09 -14.27
C ASN A 78 -7.06 -7.60 -14.27
N THR A 79 -7.49 -8.17 -15.41
CA THR A 79 -8.83 -8.75 -15.59
C THR A 79 -9.09 -9.97 -14.71
N TYR A 80 -8.04 -10.66 -14.23
CA TYR A 80 -8.20 -11.80 -13.32
C TYR A 80 -8.56 -11.41 -11.89
N ASN A 81 -8.60 -10.12 -11.56
CA ASN A 81 -8.98 -9.65 -10.24
C ASN A 81 -10.51 -9.65 -10.08
N PRO A 82 -11.10 -10.55 -9.27
CA PRO A 82 -12.55 -10.63 -9.11
C PRO A 82 -13.16 -9.47 -8.31
N MET A 83 -12.35 -8.54 -7.81
CA MET A 83 -12.77 -7.36 -7.04
C MET A 83 -12.67 -6.05 -7.83
N HIS A 84 -12.44 -6.13 -9.14
CA HIS A 84 -12.42 -4.96 -10.01
C HIS A 84 -13.79 -4.26 -10.04
N GLN A 85 -13.81 -2.94 -9.88
CA GLN A 85 -15.04 -2.15 -9.84
C GLN A 85 -14.86 -0.83 -10.58
N PHE A 86 -15.85 -0.47 -11.39
CA PHE A 86 -15.89 0.84 -12.03
C PHE A 86 -16.52 1.87 -11.08
N VAL A 87 -15.79 2.94 -10.78
CA VAL A 87 -16.27 4.06 -9.94
C VAL A 87 -16.49 5.28 -10.81
N LYS A 88 -17.76 5.67 -10.98
CA LYS A 88 -18.19 6.70 -11.93
C LYS A 88 -17.61 8.09 -11.68
N ASP A 89 -17.43 8.46 -10.41
CA ASP A 89 -17.10 9.84 -10.00
C ASP A 89 -15.58 10.09 -9.84
N LYS A 90 -14.75 9.16 -10.33
CA LYS A 90 -13.28 9.21 -10.20
C LYS A 90 -12.63 9.29 -11.59
N PRO A 91 -11.41 9.87 -11.70
CA PRO A 91 -10.83 10.22 -13.00
C PRO A 91 -10.61 8.99 -13.91
N PRO A 92 -11.05 9.04 -15.19
CA PRO A 92 -10.74 8.01 -16.19
C PRO A 92 -9.25 8.11 -16.62
N PRO A 93 -8.53 7.01 -16.93
CA PRO A 93 -8.98 5.66 -17.32
C PRO A 93 -8.57 4.59 -16.28
N LEU A 94 -8.78 4.87 -15.00
CA LEU A 94 -8.42 3.95 -13.93
C LEU A 94 -9.58 2.98 -13.69
N GLU A 95 -9.80 2.08 -14.64
CA GLU A 95 -10.42 0.80 -14.33
C GLU A 95 -9.56 0.15 -13.22
N GLY A 96 -10.11 0.03 -12.02
CA GLY A 96 -9.33 -0.26 -10.84
C GLY A 96 -10.05 -1.10 -9.82
N GLN A 97 -9.30 -1.62 -8.86
CA GLN A 97 -9.89 -2.18 -7.66
C GLN A 97 -10.22 -1.02 -6.73
N ALA A 98 -11.49 -0.87 -6.36
CA ALA A 98 -11.83 -0.07 -5.18
C ALA A 98 -11.26 -0.82 -3.97
N ILE A 99 -10.13 -0.36 -3.45
CA ILE A 99 -9.55 -0.86 -2.21
C ILE A 99 -9.74 0.25 -1.20
N HIS A 100 -10.48 -0.02 -0.13
CA HIS A 100 -10.59 0.88 1.02
C HIS A 100 -9.22 0.99 1.72
N VAL A 101 -8.34 1.86 1.24
CA VAL A 101 -7.10 2.23 1.95
C VAL A 101 -6.84 3.71 1.76
N VAL A 102 -7.18 4.50 2.76
CA VAL A 102 -6.51 5.76 3.05
C VAL A 102 -6.29 5.79 4.55
N LEU A 103 -5.06 6.10 4.95
CA LEU A 103 -4.75 6.48 6.31
C LEU A 103 -4.61 7.99 6.31
N CYS A 104 -5.65 8.71 6.76
CA CYS A 104 -5.45 10.09 7.18
C CYS A 104 -4.92 10.01 8.62
N ALA A 105 -3.62 10.21 8.79
CA ALA A 105 -3.06 10.48 10.09
C ALA A 105 -3.35 11.95 10.39
N ASP A 106 -4.41 12.23 11.13
CA ASP A 106 -4.57 13.56 11.67
C ASP A 106 -3.50 13.67 12.76
N ASN A 107 -2.37 14.33 12.45
CA ASN A 107 -1.49 14.86 13.49
C ASN A 107 -2.26 15.99 14.21
N VAL A 108 -3.29 15.63 14.98
CA VAL A 108 -3.81 16.51 16.02
C VAL A 108 -2.75 16.50 17.09
N LEU A 109 -1.77 17.41 16.94
CA LEU A 109 -0.97 17.83 18.08
C LEU A 109 -1.96 18.12 19.22
N PRO A 110 -1.73 17.60 20.44
CA PRO A 110 -2.58 17.95 21.56
C PRO A 110 -2.59 19.47 21.64
N GLN A 111 -3.75 20.07 21.40
CA GLN A 111 -3.95 21.48 21.66
C GLN A 111 -3.74 21.63 23.17
N THR A 112 -2.54 22.05 23.56
CA THR A 112 -2.28 22.52 24.91
C THR A 112 -3.12 23.78 25.07
N SER A 113 -4.31 23.60 25.63
CA SER A 113 -5.15 24.68 26.13
C SER A 113 -4.38 25.39 27.22
N VAL A 114 -3.91 26.61 26.92
CA VAL A 114 -3.52 27.63 27.89
C VAL A 114 -4.79 28.29 28.42
#